data_AF-A0A8B2Z714-F1
#
_entry.id   AF-A0A8B2Z714-F1
#
_cell.length_a   1.000
_cell.length_b   1.000
_cell.length_c   1.000
_cell.angle_alpha   90.00
_cell.angle_beta   90.00
_cell.angle_gamma   90.00
#
_symmetry.space_group_name_H-M   'P 1'
#
loop_
_entity.id
_entity.type
_entity.pdbx_description
1 polymer ?
#
loop_
_entity_poly.entity_id
_entity_poly.type
_entity_poly.pdbx_seq_one_letter_code
_entity_poly.pdbx_strand_id
1 'polypeptide(L)'
;MSIARNFDDFKEEIELAFIQNACVEIELYSLIASVIRESKNKQKLSVRDVSSRKRSEISAKYYGRSGFPDFVLLERKKVQDAPIYGCIEAKMPTIALNDKDEQLRGHIESFKKVIYTNGLNWKFFNRNEKCFDIELGSIIEGKIEWNEESNWEKLLNKIDNITWY
;
A
#
# COMPACT_ATOMS: atom_id res chain seq x y z
N MET A 1 11.14 -8.61 15.79
CA MET A 1 10.43 -7.79 14.79
C MET A 1 9.95 -8.72 13.69
N SER A 2 8.85 -8.43 13.01
CA SER A 2 8.57 -9.21 11.79
C SER A 2 9.53 -8.78 10.69
N ILE A 3 9.65 -9.66 9.69
CA ILE A 3 10.33 -9.44 8.41
C ILE A 3 9.91 -8.12 7.76
N ALA A 4 8.64 -7.71 7.86
CA ALA A 4 8.13 -6.57 7.10
C ALA A 4 8.42 -5.19 7.71
N ARG A 5 8.84 -5.10 8.98
CA ARG A 5 9.15 -3.81 9.64
C ARG A 5 10.62 -3.61 9.98
N ASN A 6 11.46 -4.61 9.70
CA ASN A 6 12.91 -4.46 9.63
C ASN A 6 13.27 -3.99 8.21
N PHE A 7 14.11 -2.96 8.08
CA PHE A 7 14.45 -2.44 6.76
C PHE A 7 15.30 -3.42 5.95
N ASP A 8 16.26 -4.10 6.57
CA ASP A 8 17.14 -5.04 5.87
C ASP A 8 16.35 -6.21 5.31
N ASP A 9 15.47 -6.81 6.11
CA ASP A 9 14.58 -7.88 5.68
C ASP A 9 13.63 -7.41 4.56
N PHE A 10 13.09 -6.17 4.64
CA PHE A 10 12.23 -5.61 3.59
C PHE A 10 12.99 -5.39 2.27
N LYS A 11 14.23 -4.89 2.33
CA LYS A 11 15.09 -4.70 1.16
C LYS A 11 15.41 -6.04 0.51
N GLU A 12 15.85 -7.00 1.32
CA GLU A 12 16.22 -8.34 0.87
C GLU A 12 15.04 -9.02 0.15
N GLU A 13 13.83 -9.00 0.73
CA GLU A 13 12.67 -9.62 0.09
C GLU A 13 12.29 -8.96 -1.25
N ILE A 14 12.39 -7.63 -1.37
CA ILE A 14 12.14 -6.96 -2.66
C ILE A 14 13.22 -7.29 -3.68
N GLU A 15 14.49 -7.34 -3.29
CA GLU A 15 15.60 -7.73 -4.17
C GLU A 15 15.46 -9.19 -4.63
N LEU A 16 15.10 -10.10 -3.72
CA LEU A 16 14.82 -11.49 -4.03
C LEU A 16 13.65 -11.60 -5.00
N ALA A 17 12.54 -10.91 -4.74
CA ALA A 17 11.40 -10.88 -5.66
C ALA A 17 11.81 -10.35 -7.05
N PHE A 18 12.64 -9.31 -7.10
CA PHE A 18 13.14 -8.71 -8.33
C PHE A 18 14.00 -9.68 -9.15
N ILE A 19 14.94 -10.37 -8.50
CA ILE A 19 15.86 -11.31 -9.16
C ILE A 19 15.17 -12.63 -9.54
N GLN A 20 14.32 -13.16 -8.65
CA GLN A 20 13.78 -14.52 -8.78
C GLN A 20 12.46 -14.56 -9.55
N ASN A 21 11.64 -13.50 -9.48
CA ASN A 21 10.30 -13.49 -10.08
C ASN A 21 9.94 -12.12 -10.72
N ALA A 22 10.95 -11.36 -11.18
CA ALA A 22 10.81 -10.05 -11.83
C ALA A 22 10.03 -8.99 -11.02
N CYS A 23 9.86 -9.22 -9.72
CA CYS A 23 9.03 -8.46 -8.79
C CYS A 23 7.68 -8.04 -9.41
N VAL A 24 6.92 -9.01 -9.92
CA VAL A 24 5.52 -8.78 -10.30
C VAL A 24 4.72 -8.23 -9.12
N GLU A 25 3.65 -7.49 -9.42
CA GLU A 25 2.94 -6.66 -8.43
C GLU A 25 2.49 -7.45 -7.20
N ILE A 26 2.02 -8.70 -7.41
CA ILE A 26 1.54 -9.59 -6.35
C ILE A 26 2.62 -10.02 -5.36
N GLU A 27 3.92 -9.97 -5.71
CA GLU A 27 5.01 -10.24 -4.77
C GLU A 27 5.05 -9.19 -3.65
N LEU A 28 4.64 -7.95 -3.95
CA LEU A 28 4.63 -6.87 -2.95
C LEU A 28 3.47 -6.98 -1.96
N TYR A 29 2.42 -7.74 -2.29
CA TYR A 29 1.17 -7.74 -1.54
C TYR A 29 1.36 -8.23 -0.10
N SER A 30 2.16 -9.27 0.10
CA SER A 30 2.47 -9.81 1.42
C SER A 30 3.26 -8.80 2.26
N LEU A 31 4.27 -8.15 1.68
CA LEU A 31 5.11 -7.15 2.31
C LEU A 31 4.29 -5.91 2.70
N ILE A 32 3.56 -5.33 1.75
CA ILE A 32 2.71 -4.16 1.96
C ILE A 32 1.67 -4.43 3.05
N ALA A 33 0.95 -5.55 2.95
CA ALA A 33 -0.07 -5.87 3.93
C ALA A 33 0.52 -6.09 5.33
N SER A 34 1.74 -6.63 5.42
CA SER A 34 2.43 -6.85 6.70
C SER A 34 2.88 -5.53 7.33
N VAL A 35 3.48 -4.61 6.55
CA VAL A 35 3.82 -3.24 7.00
C VAL A 35 2.61 -2.56 7.66
N ILE A 36 1.45 -2.65 7.02
CA ILE A 36 0.22 -2.01 7.51
C ILE A 36 -0.39 -2.75 8.71
N ARG A 37 -0.46 -4.09 8.67
CA ARG A 37 -1.02 -4.88 9.78
C ARG A 37 -0.25 -4.73 11.08
N GLU A 38 1.05 -4.48 10.98
CA GLU A 38 1.94 -4.33 12.12
C GLU A 38 2.23 -2.88 12.49
N SER A 39 1.57 -1.93 11.82
CA SER A 39 1.62 -0.54 12.20
C SER A 39 1.23 -0.35 13.67
N LYS A 40 1.94 0.55 14.35
CA LYS A 40 1.62 0.96 15.73
C LYS A 40 0.45 1.94 15.76
N ASN A 41 -0.34 1.97 14.69
CA ASN A 41 -1.49 2.84 14.56
C ASN A 41 -2.49 2.54 15.68
N LYS A 42 -2.99 3.59 16.33
CA LYS A 42 -3.99 3.46 17.40
C LYS A 42 -5.29 2.84 16.87
N GLN A 43 -5.59 3.04 15.59
CA GLN A 43 -6.68 2.40 14.86
C GLN A 43 -6.21 1.02 14.39
N LYS A 44 -6.63 -0.04 15.08
CA LYS A 44 -6.40 -1.39 14.59
C LYS A 44 -7.23 -1.61 13.31
N LEU A 45 -6.56 -1.77 12.18
CA LEU A 45 -7.19 -1.97 10.88
C LEU A 45 -7.43 -3.45 10.58
N SER A 46 -8.44 -3.75 9.78
CA SER A 46 -8.64 -5.04 9.11
C SER A 46 -8.30 -4.88 7.62
N VAL A 47 -7.14 -5.38 7.22
CA VAL A 47 -6.67 -5.33 5.82
C VAL A 47 -7.21 -6.52 5.03
N ARG A 48 -7.95 -6.27 3.95
CA ARG A 48 -8.48 -7.32 3.05
C ARG A 48 -7.93 -7.13 1.65
N ASP A 49 -7.32 -8.18 1.12
CA ASP A 49 -6.98 -8.31 -0.29
C ASP A 49 -8.27 -8.47 -1.09
N VAL A 50 -8.46 -7.57 -2.06
CA VAL A 50 -9.56 -7.60 -3.01
C VAL A 50 -9.10 -7.48 -4.46
N SER A 51 -7.80 -7.59 -4.72
CA SER A 51 -7.16 -7.51 -6.05
C SER A 51 -7.78 -8.45 -7.08
N SER A 52 -8.09 -9.68 -6.67
CA SER A 52 -8.66 -10.73 -7.52
C SER A 52 -10.19 -10.87 -7.42
N ARG A 53 -10.86 -9.94 -6.72
CA ARG A 53 -12.32 -10.03 -6.52
C ARG A 53 -13.08 -9.77 -7.82
N LYS A 54 -14.20 -10.49 -7.96
CA LYS A 54 -15.23 -10.20 -8.96
C LYS A 54 -16.39 -9.45 -8.31
N ARG A 55 -17.08 -8.61 -9.09
CA ARG A 55 -18.29 -7.91 -8.63
C ARG A 55 -19.39 -8.92 -8.29
N SER A 56 -20.00 -8.72 -7.14
CA SER A 56 -21.13 -9.47 -6.58
C SER A 56 -21.85 -8.56 -5.57
N GLU A 57 -23.02 -8.96 -5.10
CA GLU A 57 -23.75 -8.20 -4.05
C GLU A 57 -22.88 -7.97 -2.80
N ILE A 58 -22.13 -9.00 -2.38
CA ILE A 58 -21.29 -8.95 -1.17
C ILE A 58 -20.04 -8.07 -1.39
N SER A 59 -19.43 -8.13 -2.58
CA SER A 59 -18.20 -7.40 -2.89
C SER A 59 -18.44 -5.99 -3.42
N ALA A 60 -19.68 -5.61 -3.75
CA ALA A 60 -20.02 -4.31 -4.32
C ALA A 60 -19.48 -3.12 -3.50
N LYS A 61 -19.48 -3.23 -2.16
CA LYS A 61 -18.93 -2.21 -1.26
C LYS A 61 -17.42 -1.98 -1.38
N TYR A 62 -16.68 -2.94 -1.92
CA TYR A 62 -15.24 -2.81 -2.18
C TYR A 62 -14.94 -2.29 -3.58
N TYR A 63 -15.98 -2.08 -4.42
CA TYR A 63 -15.82 -1.62 -5.79
C TYR A 63 -15.91 -0.10 -5.87
N GLY A 64 -14.80 0.55 -6.27
CA GLY A 64 -14.72 1.98 -6.48
C GLY A 64 -14.95 2.40 -7.94
N ARG A 65 -14.76 3.70 -8.24
CA ARG A 65 -14.93 4.26 -9.59
C ARG A 65 -13.96 3.66 -10.61
N SER A 66 -12.77 3.27 -10.17
CA SER A 66 -11.72 2.69 -11.02
C SER A 66 -11.51 1.19 -10.82
N GLY A 67 -12.47 0.47 -10.26
CA GLY A 67 -12.29 -0.96 -9.97
C GLY A 67 -12.25 -1.31 -8.49
N PHE A 68 -11.93 -2.57 -8.23
CA PHE A 68 -11.41 -2.96 -6.93
C PHE A 68 -10.00 -2.40 -6.80
N PRO A 69 -9.63 -1.78 -5.66
CA PRO A 69 -8.22 -1.57 -5.34
C PRO A 69 -7.57 -2.90 -4.95
N ASP A 70 -6.26 -2.95 -4.75
CA ASP A 70 -5.61 -4.19 -4.31
C ASP A 70 -5.99 -4.57 -2.89
N PHE A 71 -6.03 -3.59 -1.99
CA PHE A 71 -6.49 -3.79 -0.63
C PHE A 71 -7.51 -2.75 -0.20
N VAL A 72 -8.44 -3.19 0.66
CA VAL A 72 -9.30 -2.29 1.45
C VAL A 72 -8.93 -2.36 2.92
N LEU A 73 -9.04 -1.22 3.59
CA LEU A 73 -8.74 -1.03 5.00
C LEU A 73 -10.03 -0.76 5.74
N LEU A 74 -10.45 -1.72 6.56
CA LEU A 74 -11.69 -1.64 7.32
C LEU A 74 -11.43 -1.39 8.80
N GLU A 75 -12.44 -0.89 9.49
CA GLU A 75 -12.52 -1.01 10.93
C GLU A 75 -12.39 -2.48 11.37
N ARG A 76 -11.59 -2.75 12.41
CA ARG A 76 -11.45 -4.10 12.96
C ARG A 76 -12.65 -4.48 13.83
N LYS A 77 -13.78 -4.76 13.18
CA LYS A 77 -14.99 -5.34 13.77
C LYS A 77 -15.36 -6.65 13.09
N LYS A 78 -15.90 -7.60 13.87
CA LYS A 78 -16.37 -8.91 13.37
C LYS A 78 -17.79 -8.82 12.83
N VAL A 79 -18.02 -7.92 11.87
CA VAL A 79 -19.30 -7.72 11.18
C VAL A 79 -19.06 -7.63 9.69
N GLN A 80 -20.05 -8.05 8.89
CA GLN A 80 -19.92 -8.01 7.43
C GLN A 80 -19.70 -6.58 6.95
N ASP A 81 -20.51 -5.61 7.40
CA ASP A 81 -20.50 -4.24 6.91
C ASP A 81 -19.69 -3.29 7.78
N ALA A 82 -18.50 -3.75 8.19
CA ALA A 82 -17.54 -2.89 8.86
C ALA A 82 -17.21 -1.67 7.98
N PRO A 83 -17.12 -0.45 8.55
CA PRO A 83 -16.74 0.74 7.80
C PRO A 83 -15.42 0.58 7.06
N ILE A 84 -15.36 1.05 5.82
CA ILE A 84 -14.13 1.15 5.03
C ILE A 84 -13.51 2.52 5.30
N TYR A 85 -12.27 2.53 5.76
CA TYR A 85 -11.53 3.76 6.05
C TYR A 85 -10.64 4.24 4.90
N GLY A 86 -10.29 3.34 3.99
CA GLY A 86 -9.48 3.64 2.82
C GLY A 86 -9.06 2.39 2.06
N CYS A 87 -8.12 2.56 1.14
CA CYS A 87 -7.56 1.47 0.34
C CYS A 87 -6.05 1.60 0.15
N ILE A 88 -5.46 0.55 -0.40
CA ILE A 88 -4.08 0.53 -0.88
C ILE A 88 -4.12 0.11 -2.33
N GLU A 89 -3.40 0.84 -3.17
CA GLU A 89 -3.15 0.54 -4.56
C GLU A 89 -1.64 0.34 -4.73
N ALA A 90 -1.26 -0.85 -5.14
CA ALA A 90 0.10 -1.27 -5.42
C ALA A 90 0.39 -1.19 -6.92
N LYS A 91 1.67 -1.08 -7.25
CA LYS A 91 2.22 -1.21 -8.60
C LYS A 91 3.51 -2.01 -8.53
N MET A 92 3.96 -2.54 -9.66
CA MET A 92 5.30 -3.16 -9.72
C MET A 92 6.39 -2.13 -9.42
N PRO A 93 7.51 -2.49 -8.77
CA PRO A 93 8.60 -1.56 -8.47
C PRO A 93 9.17 -0.83 -9.70
N THR A 94 9.09 -1.46 -10.86
CA THR A 94 9.52 -0.89 -12.15
C THR A 94 8.59 0.19 -12.70
N ILE A 95 7.40 0.35 -12.13
CA ILE A 95 6.43 1.36 -12.54
C ILE A 95 6.58 2.59 -11.66
N ALA A 96 6.95 3.72 -12.28
CA ALA A 96 6.98 5.01 -11.61
C ALA A 96 5.55 5.47 -11.24
N LEU A 97 5.37 5.93 -10.00
CA LEU A 97 4.07 6.36 -9.50
C LEU A 97 3.69 7.75 -10.03
N ASN A 98 2.60 7.83 -10.79
CA ASN A 98 2.09 9.08 -11.35
C ASN A 98 0.90 9.61 -10.54
N ASP A 99 1.00 10.84 -10.02
CA ASP A 99 -0.08 11.48 -9.25
C ASP A 99 -1.32 11.80 -10.11
N LYS A 100 -1.21 11.73 -11.44
CA LYS A 100 -2.31 11.92 -12.41
C LYS A 100 -2.92 10.61 -12.91
N ASP A 101 -2.54 9.48 -12.32
CA ASP A 101 -3.09 8.17 -12.66
C ASP A 101 -4.62 8.16 -12.46
N GLU A 102 -5.37 7.74 -13.50
CA GLU A 102 -6.84 7.71 -13.46
C GLU A 102 -7.38 6.69 -12.46
N GLN A 103 -6.67 5.58 -12.28
CA GLN A 103 -6.99 4.56 -11.29
C GLN A 103 -6.84 5.13 -9.88
N LEU A 104 -5.72 5.81 -9.60
CA LEU A 104 -5.50 6.53 -8.34
C LEU A 104 -6.63 7.53 -8.07
N ARG A 105 -6.98 8.37 -9.07
CA ARG A 105 -8.03 9.37 -8.92
C ARG A 105 -9.38 8.73 -8.56
N GLY A 106 -9.79 7.67 -9.26
CA GLY A 106 -11.07 7.01 -8.93
C GLY A 106 -11.05 6.32 -7.58
N HIS A 107 -9.90 5.80 -7.12
CA HIS A 107 -9.77 5.28 -5.76
C HIS A 107 -9.84 6.38 -4.70
N ILE A 108 -9.21 7.55 -4.93
CA ILE A 108 -9.37 8.72 -4.05
C ILE A 108 -10.84 9.14 -3.97
N GLU A 109 -11.53 9.21 -5.11
CA GLU A 109 -12.94 9.61 -5.16
C GLU A 109 -13.84 8.62 -4.40
N SER A 110 -13.55 7.32 -4.45
CA SER A 110 -14.33 6.27 -3.79
C SER A 110 -13.99 6.08 -2.30
N PHE A 111 -12.70 5.96 -1.97
CA PHE A 111 -12.24 5.53 -0.64
C PHE A 111 -11.69 6.66 0.21
N LYS A 112 -11.48 7.85 -0.38
CA LYS A 112 -10.95 9.07 0.23
C LYS A 112 -9.50 8.95 0.69
N LYS A 113 -9.13 7.91 1.42
CA LYS A 113 -7.76 7.68 1.91
C LYS A 113 -7.12 6.56 1.11
N VAL A 114 -6.01 6.86 0.44
CA VAL A 114 -5.33 5.90 -0.45
C VAL A 114 -3.84 5.90 -0.16
N ILE A 115 -3.29 4.73 0.17
CA ILE A 115 -1.85 4.49 0.06
C ILE A 115 -1.59 4.03 -1.37
N TYR A 116 -0.71 4.72 -2.07
CA TYR A 116 -0.30 4.38 -3.44
C TYR A 116 1.19 4.08 -3.44
N THR A 117 1.58 2.87 -3.82
CA THR A 117 2.96 2.43 -3.65
C THR A 117 3.40 1.46 -4.74
N ASN A 118 4.70 1.43 -5.03
CA ASN A 118 5.34 0.38 -5.80
C ASN A 118 6.39 -0.39 -4.96
N GLY A 119 6.29 -0.34 -3.63
CA GLY A 119 7.28 -0.92 -2.72
C GLY A 119 8.50 -0.03 -2.49
N LEU A 120 8.99 0.68 -3.52
CA LEU A 120 10.13 1.60 -3.44
C LEU A 120 9.72 3.04 -3.10
N ASN A 121 8.59 3.50 -3.62
CA ASN A 121 8.00 4.80 -3.32
C ASN A 121 6.62 4.59 -2.69
N TRP A 122 6.33 5.38 -1.66
CA TRP A 122 5.12 5.30 -0.86
C TRP A 122 4.49 6.68 -0.76
N LYS A 123 3.28 6.79 -1.30
CA LYS A 123 2.47 8.00 -1.26
C LYS A 123 1.23 7.75 -0.44
N PHE A 124 0.77 8.77 0.29
CA PHE A 124 -0.52 8.74 0.94
C PHE A 124 -1.33 9.97 0.57
N PHE A 125 -2.57 9.72 0.16
CA PHE A 125 -3.55 10.73 -0.19
C PHE A 125 -4.70 10.68 0.80
N ASN A 126 -5.09 11.84 1.33
CA ASN A 126 -6.33 12.03 2.06
C ASN A 126 -7.21 13.00 1.28
N ARG A 127 -8.23 12.45 0.63
CA ARG A 127 -8.99 13.11 -0.43
C ARG A 127 -7.99 13.55 -1.50
N ASN A 128 -8.04 14.82 -1.91
CA ASN A 128 -7.17 15.36 -2.96
C ASN A 128 -5.82 15.87 -2.42
N GLU A 129 -5.53 15.71 -1.13
CA GLU A 129 -4.30 16.17 -0.52
C GLU A 129 -3.27 15.05 -0.43
N LYS A 130 -2.09 15.25 -1.04
CA LYS A 130 -0.93 14.37 -0.84
C LYS A 130 -0.29 14.67 0.51
N CYS A 131 -0.51 13.77 1.46
CA CYS A 131 -0.07 13.91 2.86
C CYS A 131 1.41 13.55 3.05
N PHE A 132 1.92 12.57 2.30
CA PHE A 132 3.34 12.28 2.21
C PHE A 132 3.69 11.59 0.89
N ASP A 133 4.97 11.67 0.55
CA ASP A 133 5.63 11.05 -0.59
C ASP A 133 7.04 10.69 -0.12
N ILE A 134 7.33 9.40 0.04
CA ILE A 134 8.59 8.91 0.61
C ILE A 134 9.19 7.89 -0.34
N GLU A 135 10.43 8.12 -0.72
CA GLU A 135 11.20 7.25 -1.61
C GLU A 135 12.23 6.47 -0.79
N LEU A 136 12.07 5.16 -0.76
CA LEU A 136 12.98 4.22 -0.11
C LEU A 136 14.13 3.82 -1.03
N GLY A 137 13.96 3.95 -2.34
CA GLY A 137 14.97 3.63 -3.33
C GLY A 137 14.44 3.81 -4.74
N SER A 138 15.30 3.55 -5.72
CA SER A 138 14.98 3.63 -7.14
C SER A 138 15.67 2.51 -7.91
N ILE A 139 15.20 2.23 -9.13
CA ILE A 139 15.85 1.24 -10.00
C ILE A 139 16.78 1.97 -10.98
N ILE A 140 18.07 1.69 -10.88
CA ILE A 140 19.11 2.24 -11.73
C ILE A 140 19.84 1.07 -12.40
N GLU A 141 19.86 1.08 -13.74
CA GLU A 141 20.52 0.05 -14.56
C GLU A 141 20.13 -1.40 -14.18
N GLY A 142 18.86 -1.61 -13.81
CA GLY A 142 18.34 -2.94 -13.44
C GLY A 142 18.74 -3.42 -12.05
N LYS A 143 19.23 -2.53 -11.18
CA LYS A 143 19.47 -2.79 -9.77
C LYS A 143 18.69 -1.80 -8.91
N ILE A 144 18.33 -2.23 -7.70
CA ILE A 144 17.70 -1.32 -6.73
C ILE A 144 18.82 -0.59 -5.99
N GLU A 145 18.80 0.72 -6.05
CA GLU A 145 19.61 1.58 -5.18
C GLU A 145 18.71 2.09 -4.05
N TRP A 146 19.02 1.66 -2.82
CA TRP A 146 18.29 2.05 -1.63
C TRP A 146 18.78 3.37 -1.08
N ASN A 147 17.83 4.20 -0.67
CA ASN A 147 18.08 5.40 0.12
C ASN A 147 18.41 5.04 1.58
N GLU A 148 18.77 6.05 2.35
CA GLU A 148 19.10 5.90 3.77
C GLU A 148 17.95 5.31 4.59
N GLU A 149 18.30 4.54 5.64
CA GLU A 149 17.35 3.94 6.59
C GLU A 149 16.43 4.97 7.25
N SER A 150 16.87 6.23 7.36
CA SER A 150 16.05 7.35 7.85
C SER A 150 14.75 7.53 7.06
N ASN A 151 14.73 7.21 5.77
CA ASN A 151 13.50 7.24 4.94
C ASN A 151 12.54 6.12 5.32
N TRP A 152 13.05 4.93 5.65
CA TRP A 152 12.24 3.83 6.16
C TRP A 152 11.61 4.17 7.51
N GLU A 153 12.40 4.68 8.45
CA GLU A 153 11.90 5.12 9.75
C GLU A 153 10.83 6.21 9.62
N LYS A 154 11.05 7.16 8.72
CA LYS A 154 10.08 8.21 8.39
C LYS A 154 8.78 7.64 7.82
N LEU A 155 8.87 6.65 6.92
CA LEU A 155 7.69 5.97 6.37
C LEU A 155 6.90 5.26 7.47
N LEU A 156 7.57 4.47 8.30
CA LEU A 156 6.94 3.76 9.41
C LEU A 156 6.26 4.72 10.38
N ASN A 157 6.93 5.83 10.72
CA ASN A 157 6.36 6.87 11.56
C ASN A 157 5.11 7.50 10.92
N LYS A 158 5.14 7.80 9.62
CA LYS A 158 3.98 8.35 8.92
C LYS A 158 2.81 7.38 8.91
N ILE A 159 3.03 6.10 8.56
CA ILE A 159 2.01 5.05 8.55
C ILE A 159 1.38 4.85 9.93
N ASP A 160 2.20 4.82 10.99
CA ASP A 160 1.74 4.66 12.36
C ASP A 160 0.85 5.81 12.85
N ASN A 161 0.98 7.00 12.23
CA ASN A 161 0.23 8.20 12.61
C ASN A 161 -0.87 8.60 11.62
N ILE A 162 -1.17 7.80 10.59
CA ILE A 162 -2.31 8.06 9.70
C ILE A 162 -3.60 8.03 10.53
N THR A 163 -4.44 9.05 10.39
CA THR A 163 -5.79 9.06 10.98
C THR A 163 -6.79 8.53 9.95
N TRP A 164 -7.27 7.31 10.16
CA TRP A 164 -8.15 6.58 9.24
C TRP A 164 -9.64 6.91 9.37
N TYR A 165 -10.13 7.30 10.55
CA TYR A 165 -11.53 7.73 10.76
C TYR A 165 -11.69 9.26 10.75
#